data_AF-A0A9W6HAS9-F1
#
_entry.id   AF-A0A9W6HAS9-F1
#
_cell.length_a   1.000
_cell.length_b   1.000
_cell.length_c   1.000
_cell.angle_alpha   90.00
_cell.angle_beta   90.00
_cell.angle_gamma   90.00
#
_symmetry.space_group_name_H-M   'P 1'
#
loop_
_entity.id
_entity.type
_entity.pdbx_description
1 polymer ?
#
loop_
_entity_poly.entity_id
_entity_poly.type
_entity_poly.pdbx_seq_one_letter_code
_entity_poly.pdbx_strand_id
1 'polypeptide(L)'
;MTRHETFVYTDLGVVVVELSQTEWGVSGVGDRDGGGRDAGGASLIGVIRQTEAGFEVTEVGAPGRRTRFRTFPEALTMLSRRGRPDTA
;
A
#
# COMPACT_ATOMS: atom_id res chain seq x y z
N MET A 1 18.64 14.39 -7.59
CA MET A 1 17.20 14.14 -7.81
C MET A 1 16.95 12.67 -7.59
N THR A 2 16.35 12.29 -6.47
CA THR A 2 15.95 10.89 -6.23
C THR A 2 14.72 10.62 -7.08
N ARG A 3 14.80 9.66 -8.00
CA ARG A 3 13.68 9.28 -8.84
C ARG A 3 12.82 8.33 -8.02
N HIS A 4 11.64 8.79 -7.60
CA HIS A 4 10.66 7.92 -6.94
C HIS A 4 9.94 7.12 -8.02
N GLU A 5 10.12 5.79 -8.04
CA GLU A 5 9.41 4.93 -8.97
C GLU A 5 8.00 4.65 -8.44
N THR A 6 7.01 4.67 -9.35
CA THR A 6 5.62 4.35 -9.05
C THR A 6 5.21 3.12 -9.84
N PHE A 7 4.69 2.12 -9.14
CA PHE A 7 4.22 0.86 -9.69
C PHE A 7 2.71 0.75 -9.45
N VAL A 8 1.97 0.38 -10.48
CA VAL A 8 0.51 0.18 -10.38
C VAL A 8 0.22 -1.32 -10.50
N TYR A 9 -0.35 -1.90 -9.46
CA TYR A 9 -0.77 -3.29 -9.40
C TYR A 9 -2.28 -3.36 -9.56
N THR A 10 -2.75 -3.41 -10.80
CA THR A 10 -4.17 -3.34 -11.14
C THR A 10 -4.95 -4.58 -10.69
N ASP A 11 -4.31 -5.74 -10.67
CA ASP A 11 -4.85 -7.01 -10.16
C ASP A 11 -5.11 -6.98 -8.65
N LEU A 12 -4.29 -6.21 -7.93
CA LEU A 12 -4.40 -5.99 -6.49
C LEU A 12 -5.15 -4.71 -6.12
N GLY A 13 -5.52 -3.87 -7.09
CA GLY A 13 -6.19 -2.59 -6.83
C GLY A 13 -5.36 -1.63 -5.97
N VAL A 14 -4.04 -1.65 -6.10
CA VAL A 14 -3.13 -0.79 -5.32
C VAL A 14 -2.09 -0.07 -6.18
N VAL A 15 -1.70 1.11 -5.73
CA VAL A 15 -0.56 1.88 -6.23
C VAL A 15 0.55 1.81 -5.19
N VAL A 16 1.76 1.53 -5.64
CA VAL A 16 2.96 1.45 -4.81
C VAL A 16 3.92 2.56 -5.24
N VAL A 17 4.37 3.37 -4.29
CA VAL A 17 5.33 4.45 -4.51
C VAL A 17 6.57 4.16 -3.68
N GLU A 18 7.74 4.16 -4.31
CA GLU A 18 9.01 4.08 -3.59
C GLU A 18 9.26 5.37 -2.80
N LEU A 19 9.37 5.25 -1.48
CA LEU A 19 9.72 6.35 -0.57
C LEU A 19 11.23 6.42 -0.36
N SER A 20 11.87 5.24 -0.28
CA SER A 20 13.32 5.06 -0.23
C SER A 20 13.72 3.70 -0.80
N GLN A 21 15.03 3.43 -0.90
CA GLN A 21 15.57 2.15 -1.39
C GLN A 21 15.04 0.91 -0.66
N THR A 22 14.47 1.08 0.53
CA THR A 22 13.97 -0.02 1.37
C THR A 22 12.56 0.23 1.88
N GLU A 23 11.85 1.21 1.33
CA GLU A 23 10.55 1.62 1.86
C GLU A 23 9.59 2.04 0.75
N TRP A 24 8.37 1.51 0.81
CA TRP A 24 7.32 1.74 -0.18
C TRP A 24 6.02 2.13 0.50
N GLY A 25 5.41 3.21 0.04
CA GLY A 25 4.04 3.59 0.39
C GLY A 25 3.07 2.84 -0.51
N VAL A 26 2.02 2.26 0.08
CA VAL A 26 0.97 1.55 -0.64
C VAL A 26 -0.34 2.29 -0.45
N SER A 27 -0.97 2.65 -1.55
CA SER A 27 -2.27 3.30 -1.58
C SER A 27 -3.30 2.43 -2.28
N GLY A 28 -4.55 2.44 -1.81
CA GLY A 28 -5.66 1.84 -2.53
C GLY A 28 -5.97 2.64 -3.79
N VAL A 29 -6.29 1.94 -4.89
CA VAL A 29 -6.93 2.55 -6.05
C VAL A 29 -8.40 2.73 -5.67
N GLY A 30 -8.74 3.85 -5.05
CA GLY A 30 -10.11 4.16 -4.69
C GLY A 30 -11.01 4.20 -5.92
N ASP A 31 -12.21 3.62 -5.80
CA ASP A 31 -13.25 3.68 -6.82
C ASP A 31 -13.50 5.15 -7.19
N ARG A 32 -13.52 5.43 -8.49
CA ARG A 32 -13.63 6.78 -9.05
C ARG A 32 -15.04 7.37 -8.88
N ASP A 33 -15.98 6.61 -8.33
CA ASP A 33 -17.41 6.93 -8.25
C ASP A 33 -17.88 6.95 -6.79
N GLY A 34 -17.90 8.13 -6.17
CA GLY A 34 -18.39 8.25 -4.79
C GLY A 34 -18.27 9.66 -4.22
N GLY A 35 -19.20 10.55 -4.61
CA GLY A 35 -19.21 11.97 -4.27
C GLY A 35 -18.99 12.29 -2.79
N GLY A 36 -17.95 13.07 -2.53
CA GLY A 36 -17.67 13.61 -1.20
C GLY A 36 -16.39 14.43 -1.16
N ARG A 37 -16.38 15.58 -1.85
CA ARG A 37 -15.52 16.78 -1.73
C ARG A 37 -14.02 16.71 -1.31
N ASP A 38 -13.40 15.54 -1.25
CA ASP A 38 -11.95 15.28 -1.21
C ASP A 38 -11.55 14.31 -2.34
N ALA A 39 -12.12 14.53 -3.53
CA ALA A 39 -11.84 13.75 -4.73
C ALA A 39 -10.42 14.03 -5.24
N GLY A 40 -9.52 13.04 -5.19
CA GLY A 40 -8.36 13.02 -6.09
C GLY A 40 -7.10 12.26 -5.71
N GLY A 41 -6.97 11.66 -4.53
CA GLY A 41 -5.71 11.05 -4.09
C GLY A 41 -5.86 9.58 -3.70
N ALA A 42 -5.03 8.70 -4.27
CA ALA A 42 -4.88 7.33 -3.79
C ALA A 42 -4.64 7.35 -2.27
N SER A 43 -5.58 6.81 -1.48
CA SER A 43 -5.48 6.85 -0.02
C SER A 43 -4.39 5.90 0.45
N LEU A 44 -3.39 6.40 1.16
CA LEU A 44 -2.34 5.59 1.75
C LEU A 44 -2.96 4.60 2.75
N ILE A 45 -2.80 3.31 2.50
CA ILE A 45 -3.34 2.22 3.34
C ILE A 45 -2.25 1.56 4.20
N GLY A 46 -0.98 1.68 3.79
CA GLY A 46 0.13 1.11 4.54
C GLY A 46 1.49 1.44 3.96
N VAL A 47 2.51 1.05 4.71
CA VAL A 47 3.92 1.15 4.32
C VAL A 47 4.54 -0.23 4.42
N ILE A 48 5.30 -0.59 3.39
CA ILE A 48 6.16 -1.79 3.38
C ILE A 48 7.59 -1.33 3.57
N ARG A 49 8.29 -1.89 4.55
CA ARG A 49 9.72 -1.66 4.78
C ARG A 49 10.50 -2.96 4.64
N GLN A 50 11.58 -2.95 3.87
CA GLN A 50 12.54 -4.03 3.84
C GLN A 50 13.45 -3.98 5.07
N THR A 51 13.70 -5.15 5.63
CA THR A 51 14.56 -5.42 6.79
C THR A 51 15.49 -6.58 6.45
N GLU A 52 16.48 -6.85 7.29
CA GLU A 52 17.35 -8.02 7.12
C GLU A 52 16.58 -9.36 7.15
N ALA A 53 15.42 -9.40 7.82
CA ALA A 53 14.61 -10.60 7.99
C ALA A 53 13.50 -10.76 6.95
N GLY A 54 13.35 -9.81 6.02
CA GLY A 54 12.24 -9.78 5.04
C GLY A 54 11.53 -8.43 5.02
N PHE A 55 10.20 -8.44 4.89
CA PHE A 55 9.38 -7.25 4.72
C PHE A 55 8.47 -7.04 5.93
N GLU A 56 8.45 -5.82 6.46
CA GLU A 56 7.58 -5.41 7.56
C GLU A 56 6.50 -4.47 7.01
N VAL A 57 5.23 -4.79 7.31
CA VAL A 57 4.08 -3.97 6.96
C VAL A 57 3.63 -3.19 8.18
N THR A 58 3.46 -1.88 8.00
CA THR A 58 2.78 -0.98 8.94
C THR A 58 1.50 -0.46 8.30
N GLU A 59 0.36 -0.77 8.91
CA GLU A 59 -0.96 -0.34 8.42
C GLU A 59 -1.26 1.11 8.85
N VAL A 60 -1.81 1.92 7.95
CA VAL A 60 -2.34 3.25 8.29
C VAL A 60 -3.62 3.05 9.11
N GLY A 61 -3.68 3.68 10.29
CA GLY A 61 -4.77 3.48 11.27
C GLY A 61 -4.51 2.38 12.31
N ALA A 62 -3.48 1.55 12.13
CA ALA A 62 -3.01 0.59 13.13
C ALA A 62 -1.47 0.59 13.28
N PRO A 63 -0.83 1.74 13.56
CA PRO A 63 0.63 1.88 13.54
C PRO A 63 1.36 1.03 14.59
N GLY A 64 0.65 0.53 15.61
CA GLY A 64 1.20 -0.40 16.61
C GLY A 64 1.31 -1.85 16.15
N ARG A 65 0.69 -2.22 15.02
CA ARG A 65 0.69 -3.59 14.51
C ARG A 65 1.65 -3.70 13.32
N ARG A 66 2.76 -4.39 13.54
CA ARG A 66 3.74 -4.73 12.51
C ARG A 66 3.60 -6.18 12.13
N THR A 67 3.32 -6.45 10.86
CA THR A 67 3.22 -7.83 10.34
C THR A 67 4.42 -8.09 9.45
N ARG A 68 5.09 -9.23 9.64
CA ARG A 68 6.30 -9.60 8.89
C ARG A 68 6.00 -10.66 7.83
N PHE A 69 6.61 -10.49 6.67
CA PHE A 69 6.47 -11.35 5.50
C PHE A 69 7.84 -11.69 4.95
N ARG A 70 7.96 -12.86 4.29
CA ARG A 70 9.23 -13.28 3.69
C ARG A 70 9.45 -12.61 2.34
N THR A 71 8.37 -12.30 1.64
CA THR A 71 8.42 -11.75 0.28
C THR A 71 7.59 -10.47 0.14
N PHE A 72 7.99 -9.60 -0.78
CA PHE A 72 7.27 -8.36 -1.08
C PHE A 72 5.84 -8.60 -1.59
N PRO A 73 5.56 -9.58 -2.48
CA PRO A 73 4.20 -9.87 -2.94
C PRO A 73 3.25 -10.30 -1.81
N GLU A 74 3.74 -11.03 -0.80
CA GLU A 74 2.93 -11.40 0.37
C GLU A 74 2.52 -10.17 1.18
N ALA A 75 3.48 -9.26 1.44
CA ALA A 75 3.23 -7.99 2.12
C ALA A 75 2.22 -7.12 1.36
N LEU A 76 2.36 -7.06 0.03
CA LEU A 76 1.44 -6.31 -0.83
C LEU A 76 0.03 -6.93 -0.87
N THR A 77 -0.06 -8.26 -0.90
CA THR A 77 -1.34 -8.99 -0.87
C THR A 77 -2.10 -8.77 0.44
N MET A 78 -1.39 -8.61 1.56
CA MET A 78 -2.03 -8.27 2.83
C MET A 78 -2.70 -6.88 2.76
N LEU A 79 -1.99 -5.89 2.23
CA LEU A 79 -2.49 -4.51 2.11
C LEU A 79 -3.63 -4.42 1.08
N SER A 80 -3.55 -5.13 -0.05
CA SER A 80 -4.59 -5.10 -1.08
C SER A 80 -5.96 -5.59 -0.59
N ARG A 81 -5.99 -6.57 0.33
CA ARG A 81 -7.23 -7.06 0.94
C ARG A 81 -7.98 -6.00 1.76
N ARG A 82 -7.29 -4.94 2.20
CA ARG A 82 -7.91 -3.80 2.91
C ARG A 82 -8.34 -2.68 1.97
N GLY A 83 -7.66 -2.53 0.84
CA GLY A 83 -7.99 -1.52 -0.18
C GLY A 83 -9.19 -1.90 -1.05
N ARG A 84 -9.63 -3.16 -1.02
CA ARG A 84 -10.81 -3.61 -1.75
C ARG A 84 -12.08 -3.20 -0.98
N PRO A 85 -13.00 -2.44 -1.58
CA PRO A 85 -14.33 -2.30 -1.00
C PRO A 85 -14.96 -3.71 -0.95
N ASP A 86 -15.46 -4.11 0.22
CA ASP A 86 -16.28 -5.31 0.36
C ASP A 86 -17.43 -5.18 -0.64
N THR A 87 -17.38 -5.97 -1.71
CA THR A 87 -18.49 -6.14 -2.63
C THR A 87 -19.37 -7.23 -2.04
N ALA A 88 -20.26 -6.82 -1.14
CA ALA A 88 -21.40 -7.59 -0.68
C ALA A 88 -22.68 -7.09 -1.36
#